data_AF-R9X8T7-F1
#
_entry.id   AF-R9X8T7-F1
#
_cell.length_a   1.000
_cell.length_b   1.000
_cell.length_c   1.000
_cell.angle_alpha   90.00
_cell.angle_beta   90.00
_cell.angle_gamma   90.00
#
_symmetry.space_group_name_H-M   'P 1'
#
loop_
_entity.id
_entity.type
_entity.pdbx_description
1 polymer ?
#
loop_
_entity_poly.entity_id
_entity_poly.type
_entity_poly.pdbx_seq_one_letter_code
_entity_poly.pdbx_strand_id
1 'polypeptide(L)'
;MGQRLVGDDDLIRLLKKLSEYDVLLDRLQGQMTDGFYNLSRANYHNKDSLRGSYGSDYWDQTFAGTQFVRIERDRVILEETEAKAGNDETQAAEGGLHKRVKDVSEKEAAKPQTRNPLYMFGGALSVPSSLRMSQEHFQRCMPVVLQLVNCRRELSALLDGLERDAAAGTCGDDMSQTI
;
A
#
# COMPACT_ATOMS: atom_id res chain seq x y z
N MET A 1 -23.18 7.92 -36.94
CA MET A 1 -22.48 7.51 -35.71
C MET A 1 -23.42 6.57 -34.97
N GLY A 2 -23.05 5.30 -34.81
CA GLY A 2 -23.96 4.27 -34.32
C GLY A 2 -24.27 4.42 -32.83
N GLN A 3 -25.55 4.32 -32.47
CA GLN A 3 -26.05 4.24 -31.11
C GLN A 3 -25.48 2.96 -30.46
N ARG A 4 -24.86 3.06 -29.29
CA ARG A 4 -24.43 1.90 -28.50
C ARG A 4 -25.45 1.72 -27.38
N LEU A 5 -26.31 0.72 -27.52
CA LEU A 5 -27.16 0.28 -26.42
C LEU A 5 -26.28 -0.42 -25.39
N VAL A 6 -26.61 -0.27 -24.09
CA VAL A 6 -25.97 -1.03 -23.02
C VAL A 6 -26.08 -2.52 -23.36
N GLY A 7 -24.96 -3.15 -23.68
CA GLY A 7 -24.94 -4.57 -24.03
C GLY A 7 -24.97 -5.44 -22.79
N ASP A 8 -25.59 -6.62 -22.90
CA ASP A 8 -25.53 -7.65 -21.85
C ASP A 8 -24.08 -7.97 -21.44
N ASP A 9 -23.14 -7.87 -22.39
CA ASP A 9 -21.70 -8.05 -22.16
C ASP A 9 -21.11 -7.05 -21.15
N ASP A 10 -21.57 -5.80 -21.15
CA ASP A 10 -21.08 -4.76 -20.23
C ASP A 10 -21.63 -4.99 -18.81
N LEU A 11 -22.88 -5.46 -18.70
CA LEU A 11 -23.48 -5.87 -17.43
C LEU A 11 -22.79 -7.12 -16.86
N ILE A 12 -22.49 -8.12 -17.70
CA ILE A 12 -21.73 -9.30 -17.30
C ILE A 12 -20.33 -8.89 -16.82
N ARG A 13 -19.67 -7.95 -17.50
CA ARG A 13 -18.37 -7.43 -17.09
C ARG A 13 -18.44 -6.71 -15.75
N LEU A 14 -19.48 -5.91 -15.51
CA LEU A 14 -19.73 -5.25 -14.23
C LEU A 14 -19.90 -6.27 -13.10
N LEU A 15 -20.75 -7.28 -13.30
CA LEU A 15 -20.98 -8.33 -12.30
C LEU A 15 -19.69 -9.11 -11.97
N LYS A 16 -18.88 -9.42 -12.98
CA LYS A 16 -17.57 -10.05 -12.76
C LYS A 16 -16.63 -9.17 -11.92
N LYS A 17 -16.62 -7.86 -12.15
CA LYS A 17 -15.79 -6.91 -11.39
C LYS A 17 -16.28 -6.74 -9.94
N LEU A 18 -17.59 -6.75 -9.71
CA LEU A 18 -18.16 -6.75 -8.36
C LEU A 18 -17.77 -8.03 -7.60
N SER A 19 -17.90 -9.19 -8.24
CA SER A 19 -17.45 -10.46 -7.64
C SER A 19 -15.95 -10.46 -7.33
N GLU A 20 -15.11 -9.93 -8.23
CA GLU A 20 -13.67 -9.77 -7.97
C GLU A 20 -13.40 -8.87 -6.77
N TYR A 21 -14.14 -7.76 -6.65
CA TYR A 21 -14.03 -6.84 -5.52
C TYR A 21 -14.37 -7.51 -4.17
N ASP A 22 -15.46 -8.28 -4.11
CA ASP A 22 -15.87 -8.99 -2.89
C ASP A 22 -14.81 -10.01 -2.44
N VAL A 23 -14.28 -10.80 -3.37
CA VAL A 23 -13.21 -11.77 -3.08
C VAL A 23 -11.96 -11.07 -2.54
N LEU A 24 -11.59 -9.92 -3.09
CA LEU A 24 -10.46 -9.14 -2.61
C LEU A 24 -10.73 -8.57 -1.21
N LEU A 25 -11.96 -8.15 -0.93
CA LEU A 25 -12.37 -7.62 0.37
C LEU A 25 -12.30 -8.70 1.46
N ASP A 26 -12.83 -9.89 1.19
CA ASP A 26 -12.77 -11.04 2.10
C ASP A 26 -11.31 -11.41 2.41
N ARG A 27 -10.46 -11.42 1.37
CA ARG A 27 -9.02 -11.68 1.54
C ARG A 27 -8.36 -10.62 2.42
N LEU A 28 -8.66 -9.34 2.19
CA LEU A 28 -8.13 -8.24 3.00
C LEU A 28 -8.57 -8.38 4.47
N GLN A 29 -9.85 -8.65 4.70
CA GLN A 29 -10.41 -8.83 6.04
C GLN A 29 -9.74 -9.98 6.78
N GLY A 30 -9.52 -11.12 6.12
CA GLY A 30 -8.81 -12.25 6.71
C GLY A 30 -7.40 -11.88 7.15
N GLN A 31 -6.60 -11.28 6.25
CA GLN A 31 -5.23 -10.87 6.59
C GLN A 31 -5.17 -9.80 7.68
N MET A 32 -6.09 -8.83 7.67
CA MET A 32 -6.17 -7.80 8.71
C MET A 32 -6.52 -8.41 10.07
N THR A 33 -7.48 -9.34 10.11
CA THR A 33 -7.89 -10.04 11.34
C THR A 33 -6.71 -10.78 11.95
N ASP A 34 -5.99 -11.58 11.14
CA ASP A 34 -4.82 -12.31 11.59
C ASP A 34 -3.68 -11.38 12.03
N GLY A 35 -3.46 -10.28 11.30
CA GLY A 35 -2.47 -9.26 11.61
C GLY A 35 -2.72 -8.62 12.98
N PHE A 36 -3.97 -8.20 13.25
CA PHE A 36 -4.36 -7.60 14.52
C PHE A 36 -4.41 -8.61 15.67
N TYR A 37 -4.82 -9.85 15.42
CA TYR A 37 -4.77 -10.91 16.42
C TYR A 37 -3.33 -11.14 16.91
N ASN A 38 -2.38 -11.25 15.97
CA ASN A 38 -0.97 -11.42 16.30
C ASN A 38 -0.35 -10.18 16.98
N LEU A 39 -0.75 -8.97 16.57
CA LEU A 39 -0.35 -7.72 17.23
C LEU A 39 -0.84 -7.68 18.68
N SER A 40 -2.12 -8.01 18.89
CA SER A 40 -2.72 -8.04 20.23
C SER A 40 -2.02 -9.05 21.14
N ARG A 41 -1.68 -10.22 20.62
CA ARG A 41 -0.89 -11.23 21.35
C ARG A 41 0.52 -10.73 21.66
N ALA A 42 1.17 -10.02 20.75
CA ALA A 42 2.48 -9.40 21.00
C ALA A 42 2.41 -8.36 22.13
N ASN A 43 1.39 -7.50 22.11
CA ASN A 43 1.17 -6.47 23.12
C ASN A 43 0.82 -7.06 24.49
N TYR A 44 -0.01 -8.11 24.55
CA TYR A 44 -0.35 -8.79 25.80
C TYR A 44 0.89 -9.37 26.51
N HIS A 45 1.84 -9.89 25.73
CA HIS A 45 3.08 -10.43 26.28
C HIS A 45 4.21 -9.39 26.42
N ASN A 46 3.98 -8.14 25.98
CA ASN A 46 4.97 -7.09 26.14
C ASN A 46 5.05 -6.68 27.62
N LYS A 47 6.25 -6.76 28.19
CA LYS A 47 6.52 -6.37 29.59
C LYS A 47 7.32 -5.07 29.68
N ASP A 48 7.50 -4.37 28.56
CA ASP A 48 8.20 -3.10 28.51
C ASP A 48 7.32 -2.00 29.11
N SER A 49 7.57 -1.67 30.38
CA SER A 49 6.87 -0.61 31.09
C SER A 49 7.30 0.79 30.67
N LEU A 50 8.42 0.94 29.96
CA LEU A 50 8.95 2.24 29.54
C LEU A 50 8.31 2.71 28.23
N ARG A 51 8.20 1.82 27.24
CA ARG A 51 7.65 2.15 25.92
C ARG A 51 6.23 1.64 25.69
N GLY A 52 5.67 0.81 26.56
CA GLY A 52 4.26 0.43 26.47
C GLY A 52 3.99 -0.56 25.33
N SER A 53 3.01 -0.28 24.47
CA SER A 53 2.55 -1.25 23.46
C SER A 53 3.30 -1.10 22.14
N TYR A 54 3.54 -2.20 21.44
CA TYR A 54 4.03 -2.16 20.06
C TYR A 54 3.03 -1.38 19.20
N GLY A 55 3.51 -0.27 18.62
CA GLY A 55 2.68 0.70 17.92
C GLY A 55 3.36 2.06 17.90
N SER A 56 2.56 3.13 18.04
CA SER A 56 3.01 4.53 18.06
C SER A 56 4.16 4.79 19.01
N ASP A 57 4.16 4.11 20.15
CA ASP A 57 5.10 4.35 21.24
C ASP A 57 6.52 3.85 20.91
N TYR A 58 6.65 3.01 19.87
CA TYR A 58 7.93 2.47 19.37
C TYR A 58 8.32 3.01 17.99
N TRP A 59 7.50 3.87 17.38
CA TRP A 59 7.80 4.37 16.04
C TRP A 59 9.09 5.18 16.02
N ASP A 60 9.99 4.79 15.11
CA ASP A 60 11.15 5.60 14.77
C ASP A 60 10.71 6.67 13.78
N GLN A 61 10.62 7.93 14.25
CA GLN A 61 10.20 9.06 13.41
C GLN A 61 11.20 9.37 12.29
N THR A 62 12.43 8.87 12.37
CA THR A 62 13.45 9.05 11.33
C THR A 62 13.33 8.02 10.21
N PHE A 63 12.51 6.98 10.40
CA PHE A 63 12.36 5.90 9.44
C PHE A 63 11.47 6.33 8.26
N ALA A 64 12.08 6.50 7.10
CA ALA A 64 11.34 6.63 5.84
C ALA A 64 10.71 5.28 5.46
N GLY A 65 9.45 5.31 5.02
CA GLY A 65 8.69 4.10 4.65
C GLY A 65 9.42 3.21 3.62
N THR A 66 9.11 1.92 3.61
CA THR A 66 9.75 0.93 2.72
C THR A 66 9.00 0.66 1.43
N GLN A 67 7.72 1.02 1.38
CA GLN A 67 6.84 0.75 0.25
C GLN A 67 6.27 2.06 -0.24
N PHE A 68 6.42 2.29 -1.54
CA PHE A 68 5.93 3.48 -2.21
C PHE A 68 4.95 3.06 -3.30
N VAL A 69 4.06 3.98 -3.63
CA VAL A 69 3.00 3.74 -4.60
C VAL A 69 3.04 4.86 -5.62
N ARG A 70 3.10 4.48 -6.90
CA ARG A 70 2.97 5.41 -8.01
C ARG A 70 1.57 5.36 -8.57
N ILE A 71 0.96 6.53 -8.72
CA ILE A 71 -0.32 6.68 -9.40
C ILE A 71 -0.03 7.02 -10.86
N GLU A 72 -0.36 6.09 -11.75
CA GLU A 72 -0.46 6.32 -13.18
C GLU A 72 -1.92 6.61 -13.55
N ARG A 73 -2.14 7.21 -14.73
CA ARG A 73 -3.44 7.78 -15.17
C ARG A 73 -4.65 6.94 -14.72
N ASP A 74 -4.61 5.63 -14.97
CA ASP A 74 -5.72 4.74 -14.66
C ASP A 74 -5.37 3.64 -13.64
N ARG A 75 -4.13 3.55 -13.17
CA ARG A 75 -3.66 2.44 -12.32
C ARG A 75 -2.74 2.89 -11.20
N VAL A 76 -2.87 2.22 -10.08
CA VAL A 76 -2.04 2.38 -8.90
C VAL A 76 -1.08 1.19 -8.83
N ILE A 77 0.22 1.47 -8.84
CA ILE A 77 1.28 0.45 -8.93
C ILE A 77 2.20 0.58 -7.71
N LEU A 78 2.59 -0.56 -7.13
CA LEU A 78 3.60 -0.62 -6.09
C LEU A 78 4.97 -0.32 -6.71
N GLU A 79 5.66 0.69 -6.20
CA GLU A 79 7.04 0.96 -6.56
C GLU A 79 7.95 0.34 -5.51
N GLU A 80 8.64 -0.73 -5.90
CA GLU A 80 9.74 -1.27 -5.10
C GLU A 80 10.93 -0.32 -5.26
N THR A 81 11.19 0.48 -4.23
CA THR A 81 12.32 1.41 -4.28
C THR A 81 13.61 0.67 -3.93
N GLU A 82 14.54 0.58 -4.89
CA GLU A 82 15.96 0.60 -4.51
C GLU A 82 16.24 1.98 -3.91
N ALA A 83 16.37 2.03 -2.59
CA ALA A 83 16.46 3.25 -1.79
C ALA A 83 17.26 4.39 -2.44
N LYS A 84 16.58 5.46 -2.88
CA LYS A 84 17.21 6.77 -3.03
C LYS A 84 17.16 7.45 -1.66
N ALA A 85 18.25 7.31 -0.91
CA ALA A 85 18.48 8.11 0.28
C ALA A 85 18.44 9.60 -0.09
N GLY A 86 17.52 10.34 0.52
CA GLY A 86 17.53 11.79 0.47
C GLY A 86 18.81 12.29 1.13
N ASN A 87 19.59 13.04 0.36
CA ASN A 87 20.71 13.81 0.84
C ASN A 87 20.13 15.06 1.53
N ASP A 88 19.85 14.97 2.83
CA ASP A 88 19.51 16.14 3.64
C ASP A 88 20.72 16.48 4.52
N GLU A 89 21.54 17.38 3.99
CA GLU A 89 22.65 18.02 4.69
C GLU A 89 22.05 18.95 5.77
N THR A 90 21.88 18.45 6.99
CA THR A 90 21.85 19.35 8.16
C THR A 90 23.24 19.42 8.76
N GLN A 91 23.94 20.50 8.43
CA GLN A 91 25.16 20.93 9.08
C GLN A 91 24.87 21.21 10.56
N ALA A 92 25.47 20.42 11.45
CA ALA A 92 25.68 20.80 12.84
C ALA A 92 27.17 20.66 13.14
N ALA A 93 27.78 21.81 13.39
CA ALA A 93 29.19 22.00 13.61
C ALA A 93 29.63 21.55 15.01
N GLU A 94 30.94 21.28 15.09
CA GLU A 94 31.84 21.28 16.24
C GLU A 94 31.87 20.10 17.23
N GLY A 95 33.06 19.47 17.27
CA GLY A 95 33.46 18.51 18.27
C GLY A 95 34.64 17.65 17.79
N GLY A 96 35.82 18.26 17.60
CA GLY A 96 37.02 17.56 17.14
C GLY A 96 37.53 16.49 18.12
N LEU A 97 38.19 15.45 17.60
CA LEU A 97 39.64 15.22 17.74
C LEU A 97 40.07 13.83 17.20
N HIS A 98 41.19 13.88 16.47
CA HIS A 98 42.16 12.81 16.15
C HIS A 98 41.95 11.84 14.96
N LYS A 99 42.51 12.30 13.83
CA LYS A 99 43.34 11.58 12.83
C LYS A 99 43.78 10.16 13.24
N ARG A 100 43.44 9.19 12.40
CA ARG A 100 44.36 8.11 12.02
C ARG A 100 44.23 7.83 10.52
N VAL A 101 45.26 8.20 9.77
CA VAL A 101 45.45 7.86 8.36
C VAL A 101 45.66 6.35 8.27
N LYS A 102 44.80 5.64 7.55
CA LYS A 102 45.12 4.31 7.02
C LYS A 102 44.32 4.03 5.75
N ASP A 103 45.07 3.98 4.65
CA ASP A 103 44.84 3.36 3.36
C ASP A 103 43.42 3.30 2.77
N VAL A 104 43.30 4.06 1.67
CA VAL A 104 42.25 3.98 0.66
C VAL A 104 42.35 2.60 -0.02
N SER A 105 41.59 1.64 0.49
CA SER A 105 41.03 0.59 -0.35
C SER A 105 39.64 1.05 -0.74
N GLU A 106 39.44 1.27 -2.04
CA GLU A 106 38.14 1.51 -2.67
C GLU A 106 37.18 0.38 -2.28
N LYS A 107 36.46 0.57 -1.18
CA LYS A 107 35.26 -0.19 -0.89
C LYS A 107 34.17 0.39 -1.77
N GLU A 108 33.76 -0.39 -2.76
CA GLU A 108 32.46 -0.24 -3.41
C GLU A 108 31.44 0.18 -2.35
N ALA A 109 30.83 1.36 -2.53
CA ALA A 109 29.87 1.90 -1.60
C ALA A 109 28.75 0.85 -1.43
N ALA A 110 28.73 0.21 -0.26
CA ALA A 110 27.71 -0.76 0.08
C ALA A 110 26.35 -0.07 -0.11
N LYS A 111 25.51 -0.63 -0.98
CA LYS A 111 24.13 -0.16 -1.18
C LYS A 111 23.51 0.03 0.21
N PRO A 112 22.86 1.17 0.52
CA PRO A 112 22.22 1.36 1.81
C PRO A 112 21.19 0.24 1.97
N GLN A 113 21.50 -0.73 2.84
CA GLN A 113 20.57 -1.80 3.14
C GLN A 113 19.32 -1.14 3.75
N THR A 114 18.19 -1.29 3.08
CA THR A 114 16.88 -0.91 3.61
C THR A 114 16.70 -1.63 4.95
N ARG A 115 16.83 -0.88 6.04
CA ARG A 115 16.70 -1.40 7.40
C ARG A 115 15.30 -1.99 7.56
N ASN A 116 15.19 -3.22 8.05
CA ASN A 116 13.88 -3.81 8.31
C ASN A 116 13.18 -2.95 9.38
N PRO A 117 11.99 -2.37 9.09
CA PRO A 117 11.29 -1.50 10.02
C PRO A 117 10.99 -2.20 11.34
N LEU A 118 10.89 -3.53 11.35
CA LEU A 118 10.64 -4.30 12.56
C LEU A 118 11.72 -4.10 13.63
N TYR A 119 12.93 -3.71 13.23
CA TYR A 119 14.01 -3.44 14.17
C TYR A 119 13.85 -2.15 14.99
N MET A 120 12.83 -1.32 14.70
CA MET A 120 12.46 -0.22 15.59
C MET A 120 11.87 -0.70 16.92
N PHE A 121 11.31 -1.92 16.92
CA PHE A 121 10.79 -2.59 18.12
C PHE A 121 11.86 -3.39 18.90
N GLY A 122 13.14 -3.25 18.52
CA GLY A 122 14.29 -3.91 19.14
C GLY A 122 15.13 -4.73 18.16
N GLY A 123 16.26 -5.29 18.62
CA GLY A 123 17.13 -6.12 17.78
C GLY A 123 16.46 -7.41 17.28
N ALA A 124 17.06 -8.08 16.30
CA ALA A 124 16.48 -9.27 15.65
C ALA A 124 16.08 -10.42 16.61
N LEU A 125 16.69 -10.49 17.79
CA LEU A 125 16.40 -11.49 18.81
C LEU A 125 15.36 -11.04 19.85
N SER A 126 15.08 -9.74 19.98
CA SER A 126 14.13 -9.21 20.96
C SER A 126 12.71 -9.07 20.41
N VAL A 127 12.55 -9.01 19.08
CA VAL A 127 11.23 -8.91 18.45
C VAL A 127 10.47 -10.25 18.58
N PRO A 128 9.30 -10.29 19.25
CA PRO A 128 8.50 -11.50 19.40
C PRO A 128 8.07 -12.10 18.05
N SER A 129 7.90 -13.42 17.99
CA SER A 129 7.42 -14.10 16.79
C SER A 129 6.03 -13.62 16.36
N SER A 130 5.13 -13.36 17.31
CA SER A 130 3.79 -12.81 17.02
C SER A 130 3.87 -11.44 16.34
N LEU A 131 4.83 -10.58 16.71
CA LEU A 131 5.00 -9.28 16.06
C LEU A 131 5.54 -9.44 14.62
N ARG A 132 6.43 -10.41 14.38
CA ARG A 132 6.88 -10.76 13.01
C ARG A 132 5.72 -11.26 12.14
N MET A 133 4.91 -12.17 12.67
CA MET A 133 3.73 -12.69 11.97
C MET A 133 2.72 -11.58 11.67
N SER A 134 2.50 -10.69 12.64
CA SER A 134 1.65 -9.51 12.45
C SER A 134 2.13 -8.63 11.29
N GLN A 135 3.43 -8.33 11.24
CA GLN A 135 4.04 -7.59 10.14
C GLN A 135 3.85 -8.31 8.80
N GLU A 136 4.07 -9.63 8.75
CA GLU A 136 3.90 -10.42 7.53
C GLU A 136 2.45 -10.37 7.02
N HIS A 137 1.46 -10.51 7.90
CA HIS A 137 0.04 -10.39 7.53
C HIS A 137 -0.28 -8.99 6.98
N PHE A 138 0.20 -7.92 7.62
CA PHE A 138 0.01 -6.56 7.11
C PHE A 138 0.72 -6.31 5.78
N GLN A 139 1.92 -6.86 5.59
CA GLN A 139 2.63 -6.78 4.30
C GLN A 139 1.84 -7.48 3.18
N ARG A 140 1.19 -8.62 3.49
CA ARG A 140 0.31 -9.32 2.53
C ARG A 140 -0.97 -8.53 2.20
N CYS A 141 -1.41 -7.61 3.06
CA CYS A 141 -2.54 -6.72 2.75
C CYS A 141 -2.22 -5.74 1.62
N MET A 142 -0.97 -5.27 1.51
CA MET A 142 -0.58 -4.21 0.56
C MET A 142 -0.92 -4.51 -0.91
N PRO A 143 -0.54 -5.66 -1.48
CA PRO A 143 -0.94 -6.00 -2.85
C PRO A 143 -2.47 -6.13 -3.00
N VAL A 144 -3.18 -6.59 -1.96
CA VAL A 144 -4.64 -6.74 -1.99
C VAL A 144 -5.32 -5.36 -1.99
N VAL A 145 -4.84 -4.41 -1.18
CA VAL A 145 -5.32 -3.02 -1.16
C VAL A 145 -5.11 -2.36 -2.53
N LEU A 146 -3.95 -2.57 -3.16
CA LEU A 146 -3.69 -2.05 -4.51
C LEU A 146 -4.66 -2.63 -5.55
N GLN A 147 -4.91 -3.94 -5.49
CA GLN A 147 -5.88 -4.61 -6.35
C GLN A 147 -7.30 -4.05 -6.13
N LEU A 148 -7.71 -3.84 -4.87
CA LEU A 148 -9.01 -3.25 -4.54
C LEU A 148 -9.16 -1.83 -5.09
N VAL A 149 -8.14 -0.99 -4.92
CA VAL A 149 -8.16 0.39 -5.44
C VAL A 149 -8.28 0.41 -6.96
N ASN A 150 -7.51 -0.44 -7.65
CA ASN A 150 -7.58 -0.56 -9.11
C ASN A 150 -8.93 -1.13 -9.56
N CYS A 151 -9.44 -2.17 -8.89
CA CYS A 151 -10.75 -2.75 -9.17
C CYS A 151 -11.86 -1.71 -9.00
N ARG A 152 -11.82 -0.91 -7.94
CA ARG A 152 -12.77 0.19 -7.71
C ARG A 152 -12.72 1.24 -8.80
N ARG A 153 -11.52 1.64 -9.26
CA ARG A 153 -11.37 2.58 -10.39
C ARG A 153 -11.96 2.02 -11.67
N GLU A 154 -11.71 0.75 -11.97
CA GLU A 154 -12.28 0.07 -13.13
C GLU A 154 -13.82 -0.02 -13.03
N LEU A 155 -14.36 -0.30 -11.85
CA LEU A 155 -15.81 -0.28 -11.58
C LEU A 155 -16.42 1.10 -11.84
N SER A 156 -15.82 2.16 -11.28
CA SER A 156 -16.27 3.53 -11.53
C SER A 156 -16.24 3.88 -13.01
N ALA A 157 -15.16 3.57 -13.73
CA ALA A 157 -15.06 3.83 -15.15
C ALA A 157 -16.11 3.07 -15.99
N LEU A 158 -16.44 1.83 -15.61
CA LEU A 158 -17.50 1.05 -16.25
C LEU A 158 -18.88 1.66 -16.00
N LEU A 159 -19.17 2.05 -14.76
CA LEU A 159 -20.43 2.71 -14.41
C LEU A 159 -20.60 4.04 -15.16
N ASP A 160 -19.56 4.88 -15.19
CA ASP A 160 -19.57 6.14 -15.94
C ASP A 160 -19.77 5.92 -17.44
N GLY A 161 -19.26 4.81 -17.99
CA GLY A 161 -19.50 4.41 -19.37
C GLY A 161 -20.97 4.04 -19.62
N LEU A 162 -21.51 3.18 -18.76
CA LEU A 162 -22.90 2.71 -18.83
C LEU A 162 -23.91 3.85 -18.69
N GLU A 163 -23.68 4.78 -17.75
CA GLU A 163 -24.54 5.95 -17.56
C GLU A 163 -24.55 6.87 -18.78
N ARG A 164 -23.39 7.07 -19.43
CA ARG A 164 -23.30 7.86 -20.67
C ARG A 164 -24.04 7.19 -21.82
N ASP A 165 -23.88 5.88 -21.98
CA ASP A 165 -24.54 5.12 -23.05
C ASP A 165 -26.07 5.09 -22.83
N ALA A 166 -26.52 4.97 -21.58
CA ALA A 166 -27.93 5.08 -21.22
C ALA A 166 -28.51 6.49 -21.47
N ALA A 167 -27.78 7.55 -21.11
CA ALA A 167 -28.18 8.93 -21.36
C ALA A 167 -28.26 9.24 -22.87
N ALA A 168 -27.35 8.69 -23.68
CA ALA A 168 -27.37 8.84 -25.14
C ALA A 168 -28.56 8.10 -25.79
N GLY A 169 -29.03 7.00 -25.19
CA GLY A 169 -30.20 6.24 -25.67
C GLY A 169 -31.56 6.89 -25.43
N THR A 170 -31.70 7.72 -24.39
CA THR A 170 -32.99 8.32 -23.99
C THR A 170 -33.37 9.60 -24.75
N CYS A 171 -32.44 10.20 -25.50
CA CYS A 171 -32.70 11.46 -26.24
C CYS A 171 -33.30 11.27 -27.65
N GLY A 172 -33.58 10.03 -28.08
CA GLY A 172 -33.98 9.70 -29.46
C GLY A 172 -35.47 9.39 -29.70
N ASP A 173 -36.27 9.14 -28.66
CA ASP A 173 -37.61 8.54 -28.82
C ASP A 173 -38.79 9.54 -28.79
N ASP A 174 -38.57 10.84 -28.57
CA ASP A 174 -39.66 11.78 -28.28
C ASP A 174 -39.93 12.84 -29.39
N MET A 175 -39.71 12.51 -30.67
CA MET A 175 -40.04 13.43 -31.79
C MET A 175 -40.84 12.83 -32.96
N SER A 176 -41.35 11.60 -32.86
CA SER A 176 -42.11 10.98 -33.97
C SER A 176 -43.62 10.82 -33.74
N GLN A 177 -44.20 11.51 -32.76
CA GLN A 177 -45.66 11.54 -32.58
C GLN A 177 -46.19 12.96 -32.37
N THR A 178 -46.23 13.76 -33.43
CA THR A 178 -47.26 14.80 -33.55
C THR A 178 -47.65 14.95 -35.01
N ILE A 179 -48.77 14.29 -35.34
CA ILE A 179 -49.83 14.59 -36.34
C ILE A 179 -49.39 15.27 -37.65
#